data_AF-A0A3B9LVG5-F1
#
_entry.id   AF-A0A3B9LVG5-F1
#
_cell.length_a   1.000
_cell.length_b   1.000
_cell.length_c   1.000
_cell.angle_alpha   90.00
_cell.angle_beta   90.00
_cell.angle_gamma   90.00
#
_symmetry.space_group_name_H-M   'P 1'
#
loop_
_entity.id
_entity.type
_entity.pdbx_description
1 polymer ?
#
loop_
_entity_poly.entity_id
_entity_poly.type
_entity_poly.pdbx_seq_one_letter_code
_entity_poly.pdbx_strand_id
1 'polypeptide(L)' 'NFVNNFKTPILIIHSELDYRVPFGEGLQLFTAVQRMGVDSKLLMFPDEGHWVLKPQNSQLWHHTVLDWLDKYLK' A
#
# COMPACT_ATOMS: atom_id res chain seq x y z
N ASN A 1 -12.54 -15.41 8.81
CA ASN A 1 -11.84 -14.45 7.94
C ASN A 1 -10.61 -13.96 8.70
N PHE A 2 -9.39 -14.13 8.17
CA PHE A 2 -8.14 -13.85 8.90
C PHE A 2 -7.91 -12.37 9.18
N VAL A 3 -8.54 -11.49 8.39
CA VAL A 3 -8.43 -10.03 8.53
C VAL A 3 -8.74 -9.58 9.96
N ASN A 4 -9.68 -10.23 10.66
CA ASN A 4 -10.09 -9.92 12.05
C ASN A 4 -8.95 -9.95 13.07
N ASN A 5 -7.83 -10.61 12.74
CA ASN A 5 -6.67 -10.72 13.62
C ASN A 5 -5.64 -9.60 13.38
N PHE A 6 -5.83 -8.75 12.38
CA PHE A 6 -4.87 -7.71 12.00
C PHE A 6 -4.94 -6.57 13.01
N LYS A 7 -3.76 -6.18 13.52
CA LYS A 7 -3.62 -5.12 14.54
C LYS A 7 -2.46 -4.17 14.25
N THR A 8 -1.46 -4.63 13.51
CA THR A 8 -0.31 -3.83 13.10
C THR A 8 -0.76 -2.82 12.03
N PRO A 9 -0.31 -1.55 12.08
CA PRO A 9 -0.54 -0.59 11.01
C PRO A 9 -0.07 -1.09 9.64
N ILE A 10 -0.86 -0.87 8.58
CA ILE A 10 -0.61 -1.44 7.25
C ILE A 10 -0.46 -0.35 6.18
N LEU A 11 0.69 -0.31 5.52
CA LEU A 11 0.89 0.42 4.28
C LEU A 11 0.65 -0.51 3.09
N ILE A 12 -0.30 -0.16 2.23
CA ILE A 12 -0.59 -0.87 0.97
C ILE A 12 -0.08 -0.01 -0.18
N ILE A 13 0.68 -0.63 -1.09
CA ILE A 13 1.18 0.02 -2.30
C ILE A 13 0.80 -0.84 -3.50
N HIS A 14 0.12 -0.26 -4.49
CA HIS A 14 -0.34 -1.01 -5.66
C HIS A 14 -0.35 -0.13 -6.92
N SER A 15 0.06 -0.68 -8.06
CA SER A 15 0.02 0.04 -9.34
C SER A 15 -1.16 -0.39 -10.21
N GLU A 16 -1.77 0.53 -10.94
CA GLU A 16 -2.97 0.26 -11.73
C GLU A 16 -2.69 -0.63 -12.96
N LEU A 17 -1.46 -0.59 -13.51
CA LEU A 17 -1.05 -1.41 -14.65
C LEU A 17 -0.31 -2.70 -14.23
N ASP A 18 -0.49 -3.15 -13.00
CA ASP A 18 0.02 -4.46 -12.57
C ASP A 18 -0.85 -5.59 -13.12
N TYR A 19 -0.38 -6.19 -14.23
CA TYR A 19 -1.02 -7.33 -14.87
C TYR A 19 -0.72 -8.68 -14.19
N ARG A 20 0.12 -8.71 -13.14
CA ARG A 20 0.41 -9.91 -12.35
C ARG A 20 -0.49 -10.01 -11.13
N VAL A 21 -0.75 -8.87 -10.49
CA VAL A 21 -1.62 -8.76 -9.31
C VAL A 21 -2.65 -7.67 -9.56
N PRO A 22 -3.94 -8.02 -9.76
CA PRO A 22 -4.98 -7.03 -10.04
C PRO A 22 -5.09 -5.97 -8.95
N PHE A 23 -5.24 -4.69 -9.35
CA PHE A 23 -5.39 -3.56 -8.44
C PHE A 23 -6.49 -3.75 -7.38
N GLY A 24 -7.57 -4.45 -7.75
CA GLY A 24 -8.67 -4.77 -6.86
C GLY A 24 -8.24 -5.51 -5.59
N GLU A 25 -7.19 -6.34 -5.63
CA GLU A 25 -6.70 -7.08 -4.46
C GLU A 25 -6.14 -6.12 -3.39
N GLY A 26 -5.36 -5.12 -3.80
CA GLY A 26 -4.86 -4.08 -2.89
C GLY A 26 -5.98 -3.24 -2.29
N LEU A 27 -6.98 -2.89 -3.10
CA LEU A 27 -8.14 -2.11 -2.64
C LEU A 27 -9.04 -2.91 -1.69
N GLN A 28 -9.22 -4.21 -1.93
CA GLN A 28 -9.96 -5.11 -1.05
C GLN A 28 -9.31 -5.18 0.33
N LEU A 29 -7.98 -5.37 0.40
CA LEU A 29 -7.26 -5.36 1.67
C LEU A 29 -7.40 -4.02 2.39
N PHE A 30 -7.13 -2.90 1.69
CA PHE A 30 -7.23 -1.55 2.27
C PHE A 30 -8.63 -1.31 2.85
N THR A 31 -9.67 -1.64 2.10
CA THR A 31 -11.07 -1.50 2.54
C THR A 31 -11.35 -2.35 3.77
N ALA A 32 -10.87 -3.60 3.79
CA ALA A 32 -11.11 -4.52 4.90
C ALA A 32 -10.44 -4.03 6.19
N VAL A 33 -9.19 -3.58 6.12
CA VAL A 33 -8.43 -3.13 7.31
C VAL A 33 -8.92 -1.75 7.82
N GLN A 34 -9.35 -0.87 6.92
CA GLN A 34 -10.03 0.38 7.27
C GLN A 34 -11.32 0.12 8.06
N ARG A 35 -12.16 -0.82 7.61
CA ARG A 35 -13.41 -1.19 8.30
C ARG A 35 -13.17 -1.79 9.70
N MET A 36 -11.99 -2.31 9.94
CA MET A 36 -11.58 -2.83 11.24
C MET A 36 -10.96 -1.79 12.17
N GLY A 37 -10.77 -0.56 11.69
CA GLY A 37 -10.09 0.49 12.46
C GLY A 37 -8.59 0.28 12.59
N VAL A 38 -7.97 -0.53 11.71
CA VAL A 38 -6.51 -0.66 11.64
C VAL A 38 -5.96 0.55 10.89
N ASP A 39 -5.03 1.29 11.50
CA ASP A 39 -4.36 2.43 10.85
C ASP A 39 -3.72 1.95 9.55
N SER A 40 -4.12 2.54 8.45
CA SER A 40 -3.74 2.08 7.13
C SER A 40 -3.66 3.20 6.12
N LYS A 41 -2.73 3.05 5.18
CA LYS A 41 -2.45 4.01 4.11
C LYS A 41 -2.37 3.26 2.78
N LEU A 42 -2.95 3.84 1.74
CA LEU A 42 -2.84 3.36 0.36
C LEU A 42 -2.02 4.36 -0.46
N LEU A 43 -0.97 3.87 -1.14
CA LEU A 43 -0.27 4.59 -2.19
C LEU A 43 -0.52 3.87 -3.52
N MET A 44 -1.10 4.57 -4.49
CA MET A 44 -1.41 4.01 -5.80
C MET A 44 -0.69 4.77 -6.90
N PHE A 45 -0.17 4.03 -7.89
CA PHE A 45 0.45 4.58 -9.09
C PHE A 45 -0.39 4.23 -10.33
N PRO A 46 -1.06 5.20 -10.97
CA PRO A 46 -1.94 4.93 -12.11
C PRO A 46 -1.17 4.57 -13.39
N ASP A 47 0.13 4.87 -13.41
CA ASP A 47 0.97 4.86 -14.60
C ASP A 47 2.22 3.97 -14.46
N GLU A 48 2.22 3.07 -13.48
CA GLU A 48 3.25 2.06 -13.20
C GLU A 48 2.69 0.65 -13.35
N GLY A 49 3.58 -0.32 -13.59
CA GLY A 49 3.25 -1.74 -13.63
C GLY A 49 3.59 -2.45 -12.33
N HIS A 50 3.97 -3.73 -12.42
CA HIS A 50 4.42 -4.53 -11.26
C HIS A 50 5.65 -3.96 -10.54
N TRP A 51 6.41 -3.11 -11.21
CA TRP A 51 7.56 -2.39 -10.65
C TRP A 51 7.31 -0.90 -10.78
N VAL A 52 7.80 -0.12 -9.81
CA VAL A 52 7.77 1.35 -9.85
C VAL A 52 9.08 1.85 -10.45
N LEU A 53 9.06 2.24 -11.72
CA LEU A 53 10.27 2.52 -12.50
C LEU A 53 10.47 4.00 -12.84
N LYS A 54 9.41 4.81 -12.91
CA LYS A 54 9.57 6.24 -13.22
C LYS A 54 10.32 6.90 -12.07
N PRO A 55 11.33 7.76 -12.34
CA PRO A 55 12.17 8.34 -11.29
C PRO A 55 11.38 9.05 -10.19
N GLN A 56 10.37 9.85 -10.56
CA GLN A 56 9.53 10.59 -9.63
C GLN A 56 8.66 9.66 -8.77
N ASN A 57 8.07 8.64 -9.40
CA ASN A 57 7.27 7.65 -8.68
C ASN A 57 8.13 6.81 -7.73
N SER A 58 9.34 6.44 -8.15
CA SER A 58 10.31 5.72 -7.32
C SER A 58 10.72 6.56 -6.11
N GLN A 59 10.97 7.86 -6.29
CA GLN A 59 11.24 8.76 -5.16
C GLN A 59 10.05 8.80 -4.19
N LEU A 60 8.82 8.99 -4.69
CA LEU A 60 7.62 9.01 -3.85
C LEU A 60 7.41 7.68 -3.11
N TRP A 61 7.65 6.55 -3.78
CA TRP A 61 7.57 5.21 -3.19
C TRP A 61 8.53 5.10 -1.99
N HIS A 62 9.81 5.43 -2.18
CA HIS A 62 10.82 5.33 -1.12
C HIS A 62 10.52 6.26 0.05
N HIS A 63 10.18 7.53 -0.21
CA HIS A 63 9.82 8.47 0.85
C HIS A 63 8.60 7.97 1.63
N THR A 64 7.57 7.46 0.95
CA THR A 64 6.36 6.96 1.61
C THR A 64 6.65 5.77 2.51
N VAL A 65 7.50 4.84 2.08
CA VAL A 65 7.92 3.69 2.89
C VAL A 65 8.72 4.15 4.09
N LEU A 66 9.71 5.02 3.89
CA LEU A 66 10.56 5.53 4.97
C LEU A 66 9.75 6.32 6.01
N ASP A 67 8.87 7.23 5.58
CA ASP A 67 7.99 8.00 6.48
C ASP A 67 7.04 7.10 7.28
N TRP A 68 6.56 6.01 6.66
CA TRP A 68 5.72 5.04 7.37
C TRP A 68 6.50 4.32 8.46
N LEU A 69 7.70 3.82 8.14
CA LEU A 69 8.56 3.19 9.14
C LEU A 69 8.95 4.16 10.25
N ASP A 70 9.26 5.41 9.90
CA ASP A 70 9.59 6.49 10.82
C ASP A 70 8.47 6.75 11.84
N LYS A 71 7.21 6.73 11.38
CA LYS A 71 6.03 6.93 12.24
C LYS A 71 5.85 5.84 13.31
N TYR A 72 6.22 4.58 13.02
CA TYR A 72 5.86 3.45 13.90
C TYR A 72 7.04 2.70 14.53
N LEU A 73 8.26 2.90 14.05
CA LEU A 73 9.47 2.22 14.57
C LEU A 73 10.39 3.14 15.37
N LYS A 74 10.00 4.40 15.56
CA LYS A 74 10.71 5.34 16.45
C LYS A 74 10.29 5.20 17.91
#